data_AF-A0A9W4XXL7-F1
#
_entry.id   AF-A0A9W4XXL7-F1
#
_cell.length_a   1.000
_cell.length_b   1.000
_cell.length_c   1.000
_cell.angle_alpha   90.00
_cell.angle_beta   90.00
_cell.angle_gamma   90.00
#
_symmetry.space_group_name_H-M   'P 1'
#
loop_
_entity.id
_entity.type
_entity.pdbx_description
1 polymer ?
#
loop_
_entity_poly.entity_id
_entity_poly.type
_entity_poly.pdbx_seq_one_letter_code
_entity_poly.pdbx_strand_id
1 'polypeptide(L)'
;MVFTFKKTSKQTELPPPPRYTAHASRPIIPEPHLLAPPPNQLQIIENRYVDDEKLSQICIKLFGLGNYDIRYKSKKFYLSVPVFLDQETIDQCDRYYQELPPSA
;
A
#
# COMPACT_ATOMS: atom_id res chain seq x y z
N MET A 1 23.28 68.27 -3.79
CA MET A 1 23.48 67.65 -5.12
C MET A 1 23.99 66.24 -4.88
N VAL A 2 23.22 65.23 -5.26
CA VAL A 2 23.52 63.81 -4.97
C VAL A 2 23.56 63.08 -6.31
N PHE A 3 24.75 62.63 -6.72
CA PHE A 3 24.91 61.74 -7.86
C PHE A 3 25.87 60.62 -7.47
N THR A 4 25.29 59.46 -7.21
CA THR A 4 25.98 58.20 -6.91
C THR A 4 26.44 57.54 -8.20
N PHE A 5 27.73 57.22 -8.25
CA PHE A 5 28.41 56.55 -9.36
C PHE A 5 28.11 55.03 -9.37
N LYS A 6 27.71 54.51 -10.53
CA LYS A 6 27.51 53.08 -10.77
C LYS A 6 28.83 52.39 -11.09
N LYS A 7 29.11 51.29 -10.37
CA LYS A 7 30.32 50.46 -10.44
C LYS A 7 30.16 49.39 -11.52
N THR A 8 31.12 49.33 -12.44
CA THR A 8 31.30 48.33 -13.50
C THR A 8 31.85 47.03 -12.92
N SER A 9 31.22 45.87 -13.19
CA SER A 9 31.83 44.56 -12.97
C SER A 9 31.45 43.59 -14.09
N LYS A 10 32.47 43.35 -14.93
CA LYS A 10 32.73 42.30 -15.91
C LYS A 10 31.66 41.20 -16.07
N GLN A 11 31.03 41.17 -17.25
CA GLN A 11 30.22 40.07 -17.77
C GLN A 11 31.12 39.16 -18.61
N THR A 12 31.40 37.95 -18.11
CA THR A 12 32.07 36.89 -18.86
C THR A 12 31.04 36.27 -19.83
N GLU A 13 31.33 36.38 -21.12
CA GLU A 13 30.53 35.82 -22.22
C GLU A 13 30.60 34.28 -22.19
N LEU A 14 29.44 33.62 -22.11
CA LEU A 14 29.30 32.16 -22.18
C LEU A 14 29.36 31.68 -23.64
N PRO A 15 29.92 30.49 -23.93
CA PRO A 15 29.88 29.91 -25.27
C PRO A 15 28.46 29.56 -25.72
N PRO A 16 28.17 29.51 -27.02
CA PRO A 16 26.83 29.24 -27.54
C PRO A 16 26.35 27.82 -27.15
N PRO A 17 25.03 27.62 -26.94
CA PRO A 17 24.49 26.32 -26.60
C PRO A 17 24.67 25.33 -27.75
N PRO A 18 24.89 24.03 -27.46
CA PRO A 18 24.97 22.99 -28.48
C PRO A 18 23.63 22.83 -29.20
N ARG A 19 23.70 22.68 -30.53
CA ARG A 19 22.56 22.35 -31.39
C ARG A 19 21.96 21.01 -30.95
N TYR A 20 20.76 21.03 -30.37
CA TYR A 20 19.99 19.83 -30.08
C TYR A 20 19.51 19.17 -31.38
N THR A 21 20.12 18.06 -31.76
CA THR A 21 19.58 17.14 -32.79
C THR A 21 18.72 16.07 -32.11
N ALA A 22 17.44 16.03 -32.42
CA ALA A 22 16.43 15.14 -31.83
C ALA A 22 16.50 13.69 -32.36
N HIS A 23 17.66 13.03 -32.25
CA HIS A 23 17.80 11.60 -32.56
C HIS A 23 18.68 10.89 -31.53
N ALA A 24 18.16 10.74 -30.32
CA ALA A 24 18.71 9.80 -29.35
C ALA A 24 17.89 8.51 -29.43
N SER A 25 18.40 7.54 -30.18
CA SER A 25 18.02 6.13 -30.07
C SER A 25 18.26 5.71 -28.62
N ARG A 26 17.18 5.51 -27.86
CA ARG A 26 17.25 5.09 -26.46
C ARG A 26 17.74 3.64 -26.41
N PRO A 27 18.75 3.30 -25.59
CA PRO A 27 18.94 1.91 -25.18
C PRO A 27 17.72 1.49 -24.36
N ILE A 28 17.02 0.46 -24.85
CA ILE A 28 15.99 -0.27 -24.12
C ILE A 28 16.72 -1.03 -23.01
N ILE A 29 16.81 -0.41 -21.83
CA ILE A 29 17.07 -1.14 -20.60
C ILE A 29 15.74 -1.84 -20.29
N PRO A 30 15.65 -3.19 -20.28
CA PRO A 30 14.52 -3.84 -19.65
C PRO A 30 14.56 -3.46 -18.18
N GLU A 31 13.64 -2.59 -17.78
CA GLU A 31 13.38 -2.29 -16.38
C GLU A 31 13.22 -3.64 -15.65
N PRO A 32 14.04 -3.96 -14.63
CA PRO A 32 13.72 -5.08 -13.78
C PRO A 32 12.36 -4.72 -13.17
N HIS A 33 11.30 -5.35 -13.67
CA HIS A 33 9.99 -5.32 -13.05
C HIS A 33 10.16 -5.90 -11.65
N LEU A 34 10.53 -5.03 -10.71
CA LEU A 34 10.39 -5.25 -9.29
C LEU A 34 8.89 -5.43 -9.12
N LEU A 35 8.47 -6.69 -9.19
CA LEU A 35 7.11 -7.15 -8.95
C LEU A 35 6.63 -6.39 -7.72
N ALA A 36 5.74 -5.42 -7.93
CA ALA A 36 5.12 -4.73 -6.83
C ALA A 36 4.60 -5.81 -5.88
N PRO A 37 4.85 -5.71 -4.56
CA PRO A 37 4.29 -6.68 -3.63
C PRO A 37 2.79 -6.79 -3.93
N PRO A 38 2.24 -8.02 -4.01
CA PRO A 38 0.85 -8.20 -4.41
C PRO A 38 -0.03 -7.25 -3.58
N PRO A 39 -1.01 -6.58 -4.20
CA PRO A 39 -1.80 -5.60 -3.49
C PRO A 39 -2.58 -6.33 -2.40
N ASN A 40 -2.12 -6.24 -1.15
CA ASN A 40 -2.88 -6.70 -0.01
C ASN A 40 -4.20 -5.92 -0.02
N GLN A 41 -5.30 -6.65 -0.20
CA GLN A 41 -6.62 -6.08 -0.33
C GLN A 41 -7.15 -5.79 1.07
N LEU A 42 -7.70 -4.59 1.25
CA LEU A 42 -8.28 -4.17 2.51
C LEU A 42 -9.75 -4.60 2.56
N GLN A 43 -10.05 -5.65 3.31
CA GLN A 43 -11.38 -6.12 3.63
C GLN A 43 -11.86 -5.47 4.91
N ILE A 44 -13.08 -4.93 4.90
CA ILE A 44 -13.69 -4.35 6.10
C ILE A 44 -14.84 -5.26 6.52
N ILE A 45 -14.77 -5.77 7.74
CA ILE A 45 -15.84 -6.54 8.37
C ILE A 45 -16.54 -5.63 9.37
N GLU A 46 -17.79 -5.30 9.06
CA GLU A 46 -18.65 -4.43 9.85
C GLU A 46 -19.85 -5.21 10.39
N ASN A 47 -20.38 -4.79 11.54
CA ASN A 47 -21.61 -5.33 12.13
C ASN A 47 -21.60 -6.84 12.42
N ARG A 48 -20.43 -7.42 12.68
CA ARG A 48 -20.28 -8.81 13.11
C ARG A 48 -19.43 -8.89 14.38
N TYR A 49 -19.83 -9.77 15.30
CA TYR A 49 -19.03 -10.08 16.50
C TYR A 49 -18.02 -11.17 16.14
N VAL A 50 -17.01 -10.75 15.39
CA VAL A 50 -15.92 -11.62 14.99
C VAL A 50 -14.92 -11.74 16.12
N ASP A 51 -14.52 -12.97 16.42
CA ASP A 51 -13.48 -13.26 17.39
C ASP A 51 -12.09 -13.03 16.78
N ASP A 52 -11.30 -12.12 17.36
CA ASP A 52 -10.00 -11.70 16.80
C ASP A 52 -8.95 -12.81 16.85
N GLU A 53 -8.99 -13.67 17.87
CA GLU A 53 -8.09 -14.81 18.00
C GLU A 53 -8.38 -15.86 16.92
N LYS A 54 -9.66 -16.20 16.71
CA LYS A 54 -10.04 -17.11 15.62
C LYS A 54 -9.72 -16.54 14.24
N LEU A 55 -10.02 -15.26 14.03
CA LEU A 55 -9.79 -14.60 12.76
C LEU A 55 -8.31 -14.55 12.42
N SER A 56 -7.46 -14.23 13.41
CA SER A 56 -6.01 -14.27 13.22
C SER A 56 -5.50 -15.68 12.95
N GLN A 57 -5.97 -16.71 13.67
CA GLN A 57 -5.59 -18.10 13.39
C GLN A 57 -5.97 -18.54 11.97
N ILE A 58 -7.14 -18.16 11.49
CA ILE A 58 -7.57 -18.47 10.12
C ILE A 58 -6.71 -17.73 9.10
N CYS A 59 -6.41 -16.44 9.34
CA CYS A 59 -5.52 -15.68 8.47
C CYS A 59 -4.11 -16.28 8.43
N ILE A 60 -3.58 -16.74 9.57
CA ILE A 60 -2.31 -17.47 9.65
C ILE A 60 -2.39 -18.78 8.85
N LYS A 61 -3.49 -19.52 8.97
CA LYS A 61 -3.66 -20.81 8.29
C LYS A 61 -3.78 -20.66 6.77
N LEU A 62 -4.44 -19.62 6.29
CA LEU A 62 -4.67 -19.37 4.86
C LEU A 62 -3.49 -18.67 4.18
N PHE A 63 -2.94 -17.63 4.82
CA PHE A 63 -1.95 -16.73 4.19
C PHE A 63 -0.55 -16.85 4.78
N GLY A 64 -0.41 -17.43 5.98
CA GLY A 64 0.85 -17.50 6.71
C GLY A 64 1.14 -16.24 7.55
N LEU A 65 2.09 -16.37 8.47
CA LEU A 65 2.54 -15.28 9.34
C LEU A 65 3.20 -14.17 8.51
N GLY A 66 2.74 -12.93 8.70
CA GLY A 66 3.31 -11.74 8.05
C GLY A 66 2.68 -11.35 6.71
N ASN A 67 1.78 -12.17 6.16
CA ASN A 67 1.02 -11.86 4.95
C ASN A 67 -0.38 -11.29 5.24
N TYR A 68 -0.70 -10.99 6.49
CA TYR A 68 -1.97 -10.39 6.87
C TYR A 68 -1.77 -9.32 7.96
N ASP A 69 -2.63 -8.32 7.98
CA ASP A 69 -2.68 -7.27 9.01
C ASP A 69 -4.14 -7.12 9.47
N ILE A 70 -4.37 -7.13 10.78
CA ILE A 70 -5.70 -6.97 11.36
C ILE A 70 -5.69 -5.74 12.24
N ARG A 71 -6.59 -4.80 11.97
CA ARG A 71 -6.74 -3.57 12.76
C ARG A 71 -8.18 -3.42 13.18
N TYR A 72 -8.42 -3.30 14.48
CA TYR A 72 -9.73 -2.98 15.02
C TYR A 72 -9.85 -1.48 15.26
N LYS A 73 -10.81 -0.82 14.59
CA LYS A 73 -11.05 0.62 14.76
C LYS A 73 -12.53 0.94 14.57
N SER A 74 -13.08 1.80 15.43
CA SER A 74 -14.47 2.29 15.32
C SER A 74 -15.53 1.18 15.21
N LYS A 75 -15.38 0.07 15.95
CA LYS A 75 -16.23 -1.13 15.89
C LYS A 75 -16.21 -1.87 14.54
N LYS A 76 -15.18 -1.65 13.73
CA LYS A 76 -14.96 -2.32 12.45
C LYS A 76 -13.62 -3.05 12.48
N PHE A 77 -13.58 -4.24 11.90
CA PHE A 77 -12.34 -4.97 11.66
C PHE A 77 -11.85 -4.66 10.25
N TYR A 78 -10.62 -4.16 10.16
CA TYR A 78 -9.92 -3.89 8.92
C TYR A 78 -8.88 -4.99 8.72
N LEU A 79 -9.08 -5.84 7.73
CA LEU A 79 -8.16 -6.91 7.37
C LEU A 79 -7.44 -6.51 6.10
N SER A 80 -6.11 -6.45 6.15
CA SER A 80 -5.28 -6.42 4.96
C SER A 80 -4.84 -7.85 4.69
N VAL A 81 -5.38 -8.45 3.63
CA VAL A 81 -5.13 -9.85 3.25
C VAL A 81 -4.90 -9.94 1.75
N PRO A 82 -4.08 -10.89 1.26
CA PRO A 82 -3.81 -11.00 -0.17
C PRO A 82 -5.03 -11.43 -0.97
N VAL A 83 -5.96 -12.16 -0.33
CA VAL A 83 -7.24 -12.59 -0.90
C VAL A 83 -8.35 -12.34 0.11
N PHE A 84 -9.52 -11.89 -0.36
CA PHE A 84 -10.68 -11.72 0.51
C PHE A 84 -11.09 -13.05 1.15
N LEU A 85 -11.42 -12.99 2.44
CA LEU A 85 -12.01 -14.12 3.14
C LEU A 85 -13.46 -14.31 2.67
N ASP A 86 -13.80 -15.57 2.39
CA ASP A 86 -15.18 -15.96 2.10
C ASP A 86 -16.09 -15.70 3.30
N GLN A 87 -17.36 -15.46 2.99
CA GLN A 87 -18.36 -15.17 4.01
C GLN A 87 -18.57 -16.33 4.98
N GLU A 88 -18.42 -17.57 4.50
CA GLU A 88 -18.44 -18.79 5.33
C GLU A 88 -17.28 -18.80 6.35
N THR A 89 -16.09 -18.42 5.91
CA THR A 89 -14.90 -18.32 6.78
C THR A 89 -15.08 -17.26 7.86
N ILE A 90 -15.70 -16.12 7.50
CA ILE A 90 -16.04 -15.05 8.45
C ILE A 90 -17.12 -15.55 9.43
N ASP A 91 -18.08 -16.35 8.98
CA ASP A 91 -19.14 -16.92 9.81
C ASP A 91 -18.61 -17.89 10.86
N GLN A 92 -17.60 -18.70 10.51
CA GLN A 92 -16.91 -19.58 11.48
C GLN A 92 -16.19 -18.82 12.60
N CYS A 93 -15.81 -17.56 12.33
CA CYS A 93 -15.21 -16.67 13.31
C CYS A 93 -16.24 -15.94 14.17
N ASP A 94 -17.52 -16.03 13.85
CA ASP A 94 -18.57 -15.32 14.58
C ASP A 94 -18.77 -15.98 15.96
N ARG A 95 -18.68 -15.16 17.01
CA ARG A 95 -18.65 -15.64 18.40
C ARG A 95 -19.99 -16.27 18.82
N TYR A 96 -21.08 -15.96 18.10
CA TYR A 96 -22.42 -16.52 18.38
C TYR A 96 -22.58 -17.99 18.00
N TYR A 97 -21.77 -18.53 17.09
CA TYR A 97 -21.90 -19.92 16.63
C TYR A 97 -21.32 -20.97 17.60
N GLN A 98 -20.76 -20.55 18.73
CA GLN A 98 -20.02 -21.46 19.61
C GLN A 98 -20.87 -22.09 20.74
N GLU A 99 -22.15 -21.73 20.86
CA GLU A 99 -23.03 -22.25 21.91
C GLU A 99 -24.34 -22.86 21.37
N LEU A 100 -24.24 -23.91 20.55
CA LEU A 100 -25.31 -24.91 20.48
C LEU A 100 -24.76 -26.24 21.01
N PRO A 101 -25.03 -26.61 22.26
CA PRO A 101 -24.89 -28.01 22.64
C PRO A 101 -25.77 -28.85 21.70
N PRO A 102 -25.33 -30.04 21.25
CA PRO A 102 -26.22 -30.93 20.53
C PRO A 102 -27.41 -31.24 21.45
N SER A 103 -28.63 -30.89 21.01
CA SER A 103 -29.85 -31.31 21.70
C SER A 103 -29.80 -32.81 21.92
N ALA A 104 -29.80 -33.20 23.19
CA ALA A 104 -29.87 -34.59 23.66
C ALA A 104 -31.26 -35.19 23.43
#